data_AF-A0A7V2LCA6-F1
#
_entry.id   AF-A0A7V2LCA6-F1
#
_cell.length_a   1.000
_cell.length_b   1.000
_cell.length_c   1.000
_cell.angle_alpha   90.00
_cell.angle_beta   90.00
_cell.angle_gamma   90.00
#
_symmetry.space_group_name_H-M   'P 1'
#
loop_
_entity.id
_entity.type
_entity.pdbx_description
1 polymer ?
#
loop_
_entity_poly.entity_id
_entity_poly.type
_entity_poly.pdbx_seq_one_letter_code
_entity_poly.pdbx_strand_id
1 'polypeptide(L)'
;MNTKRSLFWIVLLLSTLVVSGCKATTADQPQQWIRFDNEKYGYNLHYPPDCTFGALPGHCKEKPPEERPQECLCFINGENPDEVLLQTFLGEGEQLTLASFTVSHQDTPVYNPPAGTDLIGWIKDNFSEMFEDIPDETNMEIGGIPAVRIYSPQSPMAPSYEEIYFIKNDILFRINMLDVDNDDNREFYDFVLQSFSFEE
;
A
#
# COMPACT_ATOMS: atom_id res chain seq x y z
N MET A 1 60.20 -48.50 -23.17
CA MET A 1 61.45 -47.79 -22.85
C MET A 1 61.36 -46.35 -23.33
N ASN A 2 61.73 -45.41 -22.45
CA ASN A 2 62.08 -44.00 -22.68
C ASN A 2 61.01 -42.95 -23.03
N THR A 3 60.44 -42.38 -21.96
CA THR A 3 60.52 -40.96 -21.55
C THR A 3 60.77 -39.88 -22.61
N LYS A 4 59.86 -38.88 -22.68
CA LYS A 4 60.22 -37.44 -22.57
C LYS A 4 58.98 -36.57 -22.32
N ARG A 5 59.09 -35.76 -21.25
CA ARG A 5 58.19 -34.68 -20.84
C ARG A 5 58.23 -33.53 -21.86
N SER A 6 57.10 -32.88 -22.09
CA SER A 6 57.09 -31.47 -22.50
C SER A 6 55.94 -30.75 -21.82
N LEU A 7 56.29 -29.87 -20.88
CA LEU A 7 55.45 -28.79 -20.37
C LEU A 7 54.97 -27.95 -21.56
N PHE A 8 53.70 -27.53 -21.59
CA PHE A 8 53.34 -26.22 -22.16
C PHE A 8 52.05 -25.69 -21.54
N TRP A 9 52.25 -24.76 -20.61
CA TRP A 9 51.48 -23.55 -20.32
C TRP A 9 49.95 -23.60 -20.21
N ILE A 10 49.54 -23.52 -18.94
CA ILE A 10 48.30 -22.96 -18.40
C ILE A 10 48.06 -21.55 -19.00
N VAL A 11 46.92 -21.36 -19.65
CA VAL A 11 46.29 -20.05 -19.82
C VAL A 11 44.87 -20.17 -19.26
N LEU A 12 44.74 -19.94 -17.95
CA LEU A 12 43.45 -19.74 -17.30
C LEU A 12 42.99 -18.32 -17.68
N LEU A 13 42.10 -18.23 -18.65
CA LEU A 13 41.31 -17.02 -18.90
C LEU A 13 40.31 -16.89 -17.76
N LEU A 14 40.69 -16.18 -16.68
CA LEU A 14 39.75 -15.62 -15.72
C LEU A 14 38.97 -14.50 -16.42
N SER A 15 37.84 -14.84 -17.00
CA SER A 15 36.78 -13.87 -17.29
C SER A 15 36.14 -13.46 -15.96
N THR A 16 36.68 -12.40 -15.35
CA THR A 16 36.00 -11.69 -14.27
C THR A 16 34.74 -11.02 -14.84
N LEU A 17 33.60 -11.71 -14.72
CA LEU A 17 32.29 -11.09 -14.77
C LEU A 17 32.21 -10.08 -13.62
N VAL A 18 32.44 -8.81 -13.95
CA VAL A 18 32.03 -7.70 -13.08
C VAL A 18 30.51 -7.69 -13.14
N VAL A 19 29.88 -8.48 -12.27
CA VAL A 19 28.48 -8.28 -11.92
C VAL A 19 28.45 -6.95 -11.18
N SER A 20 28.30 -5.87 -11.95
CA SER A 20 27.94 -4.57 -11.45
C SER A 20 26.52 -4.72 -10.92
N GLY A 21 26.41 -5.25 -9.70
CA GLY A 21 25.18 -5.21 -8.95
C GLY A 21 24.82 -3.74 -8.82
N CYS A 22 23.84 -3.31 -9.61
CA CYS A 22 22.99 -2.20 -9.20
C CYS A 22 22.43 -2.64 -7.84
N LYS A 23 23.11 -2.24 -6.76
CA LYS A 23 22.43 -2.06 -5.50
C LYS A 23 21.33 -1.08 -5.84
N ALA A 24 20.10 -1.57 -5.88
CA ALA A 24 18.95 -0.70 -5.70
C ALA A 24 19.33 0.19 -4.53
N THR A 25 19.45 1.48 -4.81
CA THR A 25 19.60 2.49 -3.77
C THR A 25 18.40 2.25 -2.87
N THR A 26 18.60 1.58 -1.75
CA THR A 26 17.64 1.58 -0.65
C THR A 26 17.45 3.07 -0.40
N ALA A 27 16.30 3.60 -0.79
CA ALA A 27 15.89 4.92 -0.35
C ALA A 27 16.13 4.91 1.16
N ASP A 28 17.04 5.79 1.59
CA ASP A 28 17.43 5.94 2.99
C ASP A 28 16.14 6.11 3.77
N GLN A 29 15.70 5.06 4.49
CA GLN A 29 14.35 4.99 5.07
C GLN A 29 14.13 6.25 5.92
N PRO A 30 13.37 7.24 5.41
CA PRO A 30 13.31 8.51 6.07
C PRO A 30 12.36 8.37 7.26
N GLN A 31 12.91 8.62 8.45
CA GLN A 31 12.21 8.77 9.74
C GLN A 31 11.62 7.49 10.36
N GLN A 32 11.52 7.50 11.69
CA GLN A 32 10.99 6.41 12.51
C GLN A 32 9.46 6.34 12.34
N TRP A 33 8.97 5.78 11.24
CA TRP A 33 7.54 5.56 11.07
C TRP A 33 7.01 4.66 12.20
N ILE A 34 5.82 4.98 12.69
CA ILE A 34 5.18 4.26 13.78
C ILE A 34 4.41 3.08 13.19
N ARG A 35 4.49 1.93 13.87
CA ARG A 35 3.74 0.72 13.51
C ARG A 35 2.34 0.77 14.12
N PHE A 36 1.35 0.48 13.28
CA PHE A 36 -0.02 0.18 13.68
C PHE A 36 -0.27 -1.30 13.48
N ASP A 37 -0.83 -1.97 14.49
CA ASP A 37 -1.20 -3.38 14.45
C ASP A 37 -2.73 -3.52 14.55
N ASN A 38 -3.32 -4.23 13.60
CA ASN A 38 -4.72 -4.66 13.68
C ASN A 38 -4.76 -6.10 14.20
N GLU A 39 -4.83 -6.25 15.53
CA GLU A 39 -4.81 -7.55 16.21
C GLU A 39 -5.95 -8.49 15.76
N LYS A 40 -7.11 -7.94 15.36
CA LYS A 40 -8.26 -8.75 14.92
C LYS A 40 -7.96 -9.50 13.62
N TYR A 41 -7.28 -8.85 12.67
CA TYR A 41 -7.03 -9.39 11.34
C TYR A 41 -5.58 -9.82 11.10
N GLY A 42 -4.68 -9.55 12.06
CA GLY A 42 -3.28 -9.93 12.02
C GLY A 42 -2.50 -9.23 10.92
N TYR A 43 -2.88 -8.00 10.55
CA TYR A 43 -2.11 -7.14 9.66
C TYR A 43 -1.50 -5.97 10.41
N ASN A 44 -0.45 -5.41 9.85
CA ASN A 44 0.17 -4.18 10.33
C ASN A 44 0.56 -3.29 9.15
N LEU A 45 0.69 -2.00 9.44
CA LEU A 45 1.21 -0.99 8.52
C LEU A 45 2.00 0.06 9.30
N HIS A 46 2.83 0.81 8.61
CA HIS A 46 3.53 1.96 9.17
C HIS A 46 2.83 3.27 8.77
N TYR A 47 2.89 4.27 9.64
CA TYR A 47 2.39 5.62 9.40
C TYR A 47 3.36 6.68 9.96
N PRO A 48 3.28 7.96 9.50
CA PRO A 48 4.21 9.00 9.93
C PRO A 48 4.16 9.28 11.45
N PRO A 49 5.30 9.61 12.08
CA PRO A 49 5.40 9.75 13.53
C PRO A 49 4.71 11.00 14.11
N ASP A 50 4.37 11.97 13.27
CA ASP A 50 3.64 13.18 13.65
C ASP A 50 2.12 13.01 13.59
N CYS A 51 1.64 11.86 13.11
CA CYS A 51 0.22 11.52 13.14
C CYS A 51 -0.23 11.12 14.53
N THR A 52 -1.41 11.61 14.91
CA THR A 52 -2.07 11.20 16.15
C THR A 52 -2.80 9.86 15.99
N PHE A 53 -2.88 9.08 17.07
CA PHE A 53 -3.72 7.88 17.10
C PHE A 53 -5.10 8.20 17.71
N GLY A 54 -6.16 7.71 17.06
CA GLY A 54 -7.55 7.81 17.52
C GLY A 54 -8.45 8.60 16.57
N ALA A 55 -9.71 8.79 16.97
CA ALA A 55 -10.64 9.61 16.22
C ALA A 55 -10.20 11.08 16.16
N LEU A 56 -10.35 11.70 14.98
CA LEU A 56 -10.06 13.12 14.79
C LEU A 56 -10.84 13.98 15.82
N PRO A 57 -10.15 14.78 16.66
CA PRO A 57 -10.81 15.60 17.67
C PRO A 57 -11.87 16.53 17.07
N GLY A 58 -12.96 16.78 17.82
CA GLY A 58 -14.07 17.62 17.33
C GLY A 58 -13.63 19.02 16.87
N HIS A 59 -12.69 19.64 17.58
CA HIS A 59 -12.18 20.97 17.26
C HIS A 59 -11.39 21.03 15.93
N CYS A 60 -10.86 19.90 15.46
CA CYS A 60 -10.16 19.82 14.17
C CYS A 60 -11.11 19.98 12.98
N LYS A 61 -12.43 19.89 13.18
CA LYS A 61 -13.44 20.02 12.12
C LYS A 61 -13.93 21.46 11.94
N GLU A 62 -13.56 22.37 12.85
CA GLU A 62 -14.12 23.73 12.91
C GLU A 62 -13.42 24.72 11.98
N LYS A 63 -12.18 24.43 11.60
CA LYS A 63 -11.32 25.32 10.81
C LYS A 63 -10.92 24.69 9.47
N PRO A 64 -10.62 25.50 8.44
CA PRO A 64 -9.99 25.00 7.22
C PRO A 64 -8.58 24.45 7.55
N PRO A 65 -8.06 23.46 6.80
CA PRO A 65 -6.80 22.76 7.10
C PRO A 65 -5.62 23.68 7.45
N GLU A 66 -5.48 24.78 6.74
CA GLU A 66 -4.36 25.73 6.85
C GLU A 66 -4.32 26.48 8.20
N GLU A 67 -5.46 26.52 8.90
CA GLU A 67 -5.60 27.15 10.21
C GLU A 67 -5.66 26.13 11.37
N ARG A 68 -5.56 24.83 11.07
CA ARG A 68 -5.65 23.79 12.08
C ARG A 68 -4.33 23.63 12.83
N PRO A 69 -4.40 23.26 14.12
CA PRO A 69 -3.25 22.73 14.84
C PRO A 69 -2.64 21.51 14.13
N GLN A 70 -1.33 21.27 14.31
CA GLN A 70 -0.60 20.19 13.64
C GLN A 70 -1.24 18.81 13.90
N GLU A 71 -1.73 18.58 15.13
CA GLU A 71 -2.39 17.34 15.54
C GLU A 71 -3.66 17.01 14.73
N CYS A 72 -4.22 18.00 14.02
CA CYS A 72 -5.39 17.85 13.17
C CYS A 72 -5.04 17.56 11.70
N LEU A 73 -3.75 17.64 11.34
CA LEU A 73 -3.28 17.48 9.96
C LEU A 73 -2.96 16.04 9.62
N CYS A 74 -2.59 15.20 10.59
CA CYS A 74 -2.45 13.76 10.39
C CYS A 74 -3.01 12.95 11.56
N PHE A 75 -3.77 11.90 11.24
CA PHE A 75 -4.21 10.91 12.23
C PHE A 75 -4.42 9.53 11.62
N ILE A 76 -4.29 8.51 12.46
CA ILE A 76 -4.75 7.15 12.19
C ILE A 76 -5.81 6.76 13.22
N ASN A 77 -6.99 6.40 12.73
CA ASN A 77 -8.08 5.86 13.55
C ASN A 77 -8.20 4.36 13.28
N GLY A 78 -7.74 3.56 14.25
CA GLY A 78 -7.92 2.11 14.27
C GLY A 78 -8.77 1.62 15.43
N GLU A 79 -9.60 2.48 16.04
CA GLU A 79 -10.49 2.09 17.14
C GLU A 79 -11.56 1.08 16.68
N ASN A 80 -11.97 1.18 15.42
CA ASN A 80 -12.75 0.15 14.74
C ASN A 80 -11.80 -0.76 13.95
N PRO A 81 -11.59 -2.03 14.33
CA PRO A 81 -10.70 -2.91 13.59
C PRO A 81 -11.23 -3.25 12.18
N ASP A 82 -12.52 -3.07 11.92
CA ASP A 82 -13.16 -3.33 10.62
C ASP A 82 -12.97 -2.18 9.62
N GLU A 83 -12.57 -1.01 10.09
CA GLU A 83 -12.32 0.17 9.27
C GLU A 83 -11.21 1.02 9.89
N VAL A 84 -10.00 0.86 9.38
CA VAL A 84 -8.84 1.64 9.78
C VAL A 84 -8.64 2.76 8.78
N LEU A 85 -8.70 4.01 9.26
CA LEU A 85 -8.54 5.22 8.46
C LEU A 85 -7.24 5.92 8.84
N LEU A 86 -6.33 6.08 7.89
CA LEU A 86 -5.17 6.97 7.97
C LEU A 86 -5.42 8.16 7.05
N GLN A 87 -5.42 9.37 7.61
CA GLN A 87 -5.66 10.60 6.86
C GLN A 87 -4.58 11.62 7.17
N THR A 88 -4.06 12.27 6.13
CA THR A 88 -3.06 13.34 6.25
C THR A 88 -3.32 14.46 5.25
N PHE A 89 -2.90 15.69 5.58
CA PHE A 89 -2.81 16.80 4.64
C PHE A 89 -1.34 17.01 4.26
N LEU A 90 -1.04 16.91 2.97
CA LEU A 90 0.31 17.06 2.40
C LEU A 90 0.43 18.38 1.64
N GLY A 91 1.65 18.88 1.47
CA GLY A 91 1.94 20.17 0.82
C GLY A 91 2.20 21.32 1.80
N GLU A 92 2.21 22.56 1.28
CA GLU A 92 2.53 23.77 2.07
C GLU A 92 1.48 24.87 1.87
N GLY A 93 1.19 25.61 2.95
CA GLY A 93 0.33 26.79 2.91
C GLY A 93 -1.09 26.49 2.42
N GLU A 94 -1.57 27.26 1.43
CA GLU A 94 -2.91 27.10 0.84
C GLU A 94 -3.03 25.94 -0.16
N GLN A 95 -1.98 25.13 -0.33
CA GLN A 95 -1.93 24.01 -1.27
C GLN A 95 -2.01 22.65 -0.57
N LEU A 96 -2.62 22.60 0.61
CA LEU A 96 -2.78 21.34 1.33
C LEU A 96 -3.73 20.41 0.56
N THR A 97 -3.24 19.21 0.24
CA THR A 97 -4.02 18.16 -0.41
C THR A 97 -4.30 17.04 0.58
N LEU A 98 -5.54 16.55 0.55
CA LEU A 98 -5.98 15.48 1.42
C LEU A 98 -5.52 14.14 0.85
N ALA A 99 -4.72 13.41 1.63
CA ALA A 99 -4.50 11.98 1.45
C ALA A 99 -5.37 11.21 2.44
N SER A 100 -6.05 10.18 1.96
CA SER A 100 -6.88 9.27 2.76
C SER A 100 -6.59 7.84 2.34
N PHE A 101 -6.16 7.02 3.29
CA PHE A 101 -5.88 5.60 3.14
C PHE A 101 -6.78 4.82 4.11
N THR A 102 -7.69 4.01 3.59
CA THR A 102 -8.65 3.25 4.41
C THR A 102 -8.50 1.76 4.16
N VAL A 103 -8.29 0.96 5.21
CA VAL A 103 -8.38 -0.50 5.16
C VAL A 103 -9.72 -0.90 5.75
N SER A 104 -10.54 -1.62 4.99
CA SER A 104 -11.91 -1.95 5.40
C SER A 104 -12.30 -3.40 5.12
N HIS A 105 -13.11 -3.92 6.02
CA HIS A 105 -13.88 -5.15 5.90
C HIS A 105 -15.27 -4.91 6.52
N GLN A 106 -16.31 -5.57 6.01
CA GLN A 106 -17.65 -5.46 6.58
C GLN A 106 -18.20 -6.86 6.89
N ASP A 107 -18.92 -7.01 8.00
CA ASP A 107 -19.62 -8.25 8.32
C ASP A 107 -20.88 -8.42 7.46
N THR A 108 -20.66 -8.64 6.17
CA THR A 108 -21.69 -8.84 5.15
C THR A 108 -21.30 -9.97 4.21
N PRO A 109 -22.27 -10.64 3.54
CA PRO A 109 -21.96 -11.73 2.61
C PRO A 109 -20.98 -11.34 1.50
N VAL A 110 -21.04 -10.10 1.02
CA VAL A 110 -20.15 -9.60 -0.06
C VAL A 110 -18.69 -9.57 0.39
N TYR A 111 -18.44 -9.30 1.67
CA TYR A 111 -17.10 -9.22 2.25
C TYR A 111 -16.63 -10.52 2.91
N ASN A 112 -17.47 -11.55 2.91
CA ASN A 112 -17.17 -12.89 3.45
C ASN A 112 -17.43 -13.94 2.35
N PRO A 113 -16.63 -13.93 1.26
CA PRO A 113 -16.82 -14.87 0.16
C PRO A 113 -16.65 -16.33 0.61
N PRO A 114 -17.29 -17.30 -0.07
CA PRO A 114 -17.05 -18.73 0.18
C PRO A 114 -15.56 -19.11 0.08
N ALA A 115 -15.16 -20.14 0.81
CA ALA A 115 -13.77 -20.61 0.76
C ALA A 115 -13.33 -21.01 -0.65
N GLY A 116 -12.11 -20.57 -1.03
CA GLY A 116 -11.55 -20.82 -2.37
C GLY A 116 -12.16 -19.98 -3.50
N THR A 117 -12.90 -18.92 -3.16
CA THR A 117 -13.45 -17.97 -4.14
C THR A 117 -12.35 -17.37 -5.02
N ASP A 118 -12.63 -17.30 -6.32
CA ASP A 118 -11.81 -16.54 -7.27
C ASP A 118 -12.03 -15.04 -7.03
N LEU A 119 -10.96 -14.32 -6.65
CA LEU A 119 -11.02 -12.91 -6.27
C LEU A 119 -11.62 -12.04 -7.39
N ILE A 120 -11.18 -12.24 -8.62
CA ILE A 120 -11.55 -11.38 -9.76
C ILE A 120 -12.99 -11.62 -10.15
N GLY A 121 -13.40 -12.88 -10.29
CA GLY A 121 -14.78 -13.26 -10.53
C GLY A 121 -15.71 -12.69 -9.46
N TRP A 122 -15.31 -12.79 -8.18
CA TRP A 122 -16.08 -12.21 -7.08
C TRP A 122 -16.24 -10.70 -7.19
N ILE A 123 -15.17 -9.97 -7.53
CA ILE A 123 -15.24 -8.53 -7.70
C ILE A 123 -16.16 -8.16 -8.86
N LYS A 124 -16.05 -8.85 -10.01
CA LYS A 124 -16.90 -8.60 -11.18
C LYS A 124 -18.38 -8.89 -10.89
N ASP A 125 -18.67 -9.96 -10.15
CA ASP A 125 -20.04 -10.34 -9.81
C ASP A 125 -20.70 -9.37 -8.81
N ASN A 126 -19.92 -8.76 -7.91
CA ASN A 126 -20.47 -7.94 -6.82
C ASN A 126 -20.28 -6.42 -6.99
N PHE A 127 -19.30 -5.98 -7.80
CA PHE A 127 -18.92 -4.56 -7.92
C PHE A 127 -18.78 -4.05 -9.36
N SER A 128 -19.19 -4.81 -10.38
CA SER A 128 -19.09 -4.38 -11.79
C SER A 128 -19.84 -3.09 -12.12
N GLU A 129 -20.87 -2.73 -11.36
CA GLU A 129 -21.58 -1.46 -11.56
C GLU A 129 -20.78 -0.25 -11.08
N MET A 130 -19.76 -0.45 -10.24
CA MET A 130 -18.94 0.62 -9.66
C MET A 130 -17.72 0.98 -10.51
N PHE A 131 -17.26 0.07 -11.36
CA PHE A 131 -16.00 0.22 -12.10
C PHE A 131 -16.22 0.02 -13.60
N GLU A 132 -15.64 0.91 -14.40
CA GLU A 132 -15.69 0.78 -15.86
C GLU A 132 -14.83 -0.39 -16.36
N ASP A 133 -13.68 -0.63 -15.70
CA ASP A 133 -12.73 -1.66 -16.07
C ASP A 133 -12.20 -2.38 -14.81
N ILE A 134 -12.41 -3.70 -14.76
CA ILE A 134 -11.90 -4.58 -13.69
C ILE A 134 -10.87 -5.50 -14.35
N PRO A 135 -9.62 -5.54 -13.88
CA PRO A 135 -8.58 -6.40 -14.43
C PRO A 135 -9.01 -7.88 -14.57
N ASP A 136 -8.52 -8.55 -15.61
CA ASP A 136 -8.74 -9.98 -15.83
C ASP A 136 -7.79 -10.89 -15.04
N GLU A 137 -6.74 -10.31 -14.43
CA GLU A 137 -5.76 -11.00 -13.58
C GLU A 137 -5.38 -10.11 -12.38
N THR A 138 -4.82 -10.71 -11.33
CA THR A 138 -4.25 -9.96 -10.20
C THR A 138 -3.07 -9.14 -10.70
N ASN A 139 -3.07 -7.84 -10.44
CA ASN A 139 -2.09 -6.91 -10.98
C ASN A 139 -1.16 -6.31 -9.91
N MET A 140 -1.27 -6.75 -8.66
CA MET A 140 -0.34 -6.40 -7.59
C MET A 140 -0.32 -7.44 -6.46
N GLU A 141 0.56 -7.23 -5.48
CA GLU A 141 0.60 -7.98 -4.22
C GLU A 141 0.52 -7.02 -3.02
N ILE A 142 -0.15 -7.44 -1.94
CA ILE A 142 -0.20 -6.74 -0.65
C ILE A 142 0.23 -7.70 0.45
N GLY A 143 1.33 -7.43 1.14
CA GLY A 143 1.85 -8.33 2.17
C GLY A 143 2.09 -9.75 1.67
N GLY A 144 2.47 -9.91 0.39
CA GLY A 144 2.66 -11.21 -0.27
C GLY A 144 1.37 -11.92 -0.72
N ILE A 145 0.20 -11.27 -0.60
CA ILE A 145 -1.08 -11.80 -1.07
C ILE A 145 -1.41 -11.21 -2.45
N PRO A 146 -1.76 -12.04 -3.46
CA PRO A 146 -2.25 -11.55 -4.74
C PRO A 146 -3.48 -10.67 -4.58
N ALA A 147 -3.48 -9.51 -5.23
CA ALA A 147 -4.50 -8.48 -5.08
C ALA A 147 -4.90 -7.88 -6.43
N VAL A 148 -6.07 -7.25 -6.46
CA VAL A 148 -6.61 -6.53 -7.62
C VAL A 148 -6.69 -5.05 -7.28
N ARG A 149 -5.89 -4.24 -7.97
CA ARG A 149 -5.90 -2.78 -7.95
C ARG A 149 -6.77 -2.26 -9.07
N ILE A 150 -7.74 -1.42 -8.73
CA ILE A 150 -8.65 -0.78 -9.66
C ILE A 150 -8.49 0.72 -9.51
N TYR A 151 -8.22 1.40 -10.62
CA TYR A 151 -8.05 2.85 -10.67
C TYR A 151 -9.30 3.52 -11.25
N SER A 152 -9.74 4.57 -10.59
CA SER A 152 -10.84 5.42 -11.05
C SER A 152 -10.30 6.84 -11.30
N PRO A 153 -10.37 7.35 -12.54
CA PRO A 153 -9.82 8.65 -12.87
C PRO A 153 -10.61 9.80 -12.24
N GLN A 154 -9.92 10.93 -12.06
CA GLN A 154 -10.55 12.16 -11.62
C GLN A 154 -11.68 12.58 -12.57
N SER A 155 -12.75 13.13 -11.99
CA SER A 155 -13.84 13.76 -12.72
C SER A 155 -14.12 15.17 -12.20
N PRO A 156 -14.97 15.97 -12.87
CA PRO A 156 -15.41 17.25 -12.32
C PRO A 156 -16.15 17.14 -10.97
N MET A 157 -16.62 15.95 -10.60
CA MET A 157 -17.42 15.71 -9.40
C MET A 157 -16.65 15.00 -8.27
N ALA A 158 -15.50 14.40 -8.56
CA ALA A 158 -14.75 13.60 -7.59
C ALA A 158 -13.25 13.57 -7.94
N PRO A 159 -12.35 13.53 -6.94
CA PRO A 159 -10.93 13.27 -7.17
C PRO A 159 -10.72 11.87 -7.76
N SER A 160 -9.52 11.58 -8.29
CA SER A 160 -9.16 10.21 -8.60
C SER A 160 -9.10 9.37 -7.33
N TYR A 161 -9.23 8.06 -7.47
CA TYR A 161 -9.03 7.15 -6.34
C TYR A 161 -8.62 5.77 -6.84
N GLU A 162 -8.08 4.98 -5.94
CA GLU A 162 -7.79 3.57 -6.18
C GLU A 162 -8.41 2.69 -5.11
N GLU A 163 -8.84 1.51 -5.52
CA GLU A 163 -9.27 0.45 -4.64
C GLU A 163 -8.43 -0.79 -4.85
N ILE A 164 -7.95 -1.38 -3.76
CA ILE A 164 -7.20 -2.64 -3.77
C ILE A 164 -8.00 -3.68 -3.01
N TYR A 165 -8.31 -4.77 -3.68
CA TYR A 165 -9.05 -5.89 -3.13
C TYR A 165 -8.15 -7.11 -2.98
N PHE A 166 -8.26 -7.82 -1.87
CA PHE A 166 -7.59 -9.10 -1.65
C PHE A 166 -8.39 -9.97 -0.67
N ILE A 167 -8.23 -11.29 -0.76
CA ILE A 167 -8.85 -12.26 0.16
C ILE A 167 -7.78 -12.86 1.07
N LYS A 168 -8.02 -12.82 2.38
CA LYS A 168 -7.22 -13.53 3.38
C LYS A 168 -8.13 -14.25 4.35
N ASN A 169 -7.89 -15.54 4.59
CA ASN A 169 -8.70 -16.35 5.50
C ASN A 169 -10.21 -16.25 5.21
N ASP A 170 -10.58 -16.34 3.92
CA ASP A 170 -11.97 -16.23 3.42
C ASP A 170 -12.65 -14.88 3.72
N ILE A 171 -11.86 -13.85 4.03
CA ILE A 171 -12.33 -12.48 4.24
C ILE A 171 -11.83 -11.60 3.09
N LEU A 172 -12.75 -10.88 2.44
CA LEU A 172 -12.41 -9.83 1.50
C LEU A 172 -12.06 -8.56 2.26
N PHE A 173 -10.89 -8.01 1.96
CA PHE A 173 -10.46 -6.69 2.38
C PHE A 173 -10.50 -5.73 1.20
N ARG A 174 -10.75 -4.46 1.50
CA ARG A 174 -10.66 -3.35 0.57
C ARG A 174 -9.79 -2.26 1.17
N ILE A 175 -8.73 -1.90 0.45
CA ILE A 175 -7.97 -0.67 0.68
C ILE A 175 -8.51 0.39 -0.28
N ASN A 176 -8.84 1.58 0.20
CA ASN A 176 -9.23 2.72 -0.63
C ASN A 176 -8.24 3.88 -0.42
N MET A 177 -7.82 4.52 -1.51
CA MET A 177 -6.87 5.63 -1.52
C MET A 177 -7.43 6.79 -2.34
N LEU A 178 -7.45 8.00 -1.78
CA LEU A 178 -8.04 9.19 -2.40
C LEU A 178 -7.00 10.07 -3.10
N ASP A 179 -7.36 10.67 -4.22
CA ASP A 179 -6.57 11.66 -4.95
C ASP A 179 -5.16 11.14 -5.30
N VAL A 180 -5.12 9.96 -5.95
CA VAL A 180 -3.88 9.21 -6.25
C VAL A 180 -3.05 9.81 -7.40
N ASP A 181 -3.62 10.73 -8.17
CA ASP A 181 -2.88 11.45 -9.23
C ASP A 181 -2.03 12.58 -8.66
N ASN A 182 -2.27 13.00 -7.41
CA ASN A 182 -1.41 13.92 -6.70
C ASN A 182 -0.10 13.22 -6.32
N ASP A 183 1.04 13.81 -6.71
CA ASP A 183 2.35 13.19 -6.54
C ASP A 183 2.73 12.98 -5.06
N ASP A 184 2.41 13.93 -4.18
CA ASP A 184 2.70 13.84 -2.74
C ASP A 184 1.85 12.72 -2.09
N ASN A 185 0.56 12.66 -2.44
CA ASN A 185 -0.33 11.59 -1.98
C ASN A 185 0.16 10.22 -2.44
N ARG A 186 0.58 10.11 -3.72
CA ARG A 186 1.08 8.85 -4.28
C ARG A 186 2.34 8.36 -3.58
N GLU A 187 3.31 9.25 -3.35
CA GLU A 187 4.52 8.91 -2.59
C GLU A 187 4.17 8.41 -1.18
N PHE A 188 3.27 9.12 -0.49
CA PHE A 188 2.77 8.71 0.82
C PHE A 188 2.13 7.31 0.79
N TYR A 189 1.24 7.04 -0.17
CA TYR A 189 0.59 5.73 -0.31
C TYR A 189 1.58 4.62 -0.62
N ASP A 190 2.56 4.86 -1.48
CA ASP A 190 3.59 3.87 -1.80
C ASP A 190 4.36 3.45 -0.54
N PHE A 191 4.68 4.39 0.36
CA PHE A 191 5.30 4.06 1.65
C PHE A 191 4.38 3.23 2.55
N VAL A 192 3.11 3.64 2.70
CA VAL A 192 2.14 2.90 3.53
C VAL A 192 1.95 1.48 2.98
N LEU A 193 1.75 1.32 1.67
CA LEU A 193 1.55 0.03 1.02
C LEU A 193 2.79 -0.88 1.12
N GLN A 194 3.99 -0.34 0.94
CA GLN A 194 5.24 -1.11 1.09
C GLN A 194 5.46 -1.63 2.52
N SER A 195 4.91 -0.94 3.52
CA SER A 195 4.97 -1.38 4.91
C SER A 195 3.89 -2.39 5.30
N PHE A 196 2.87 -2.56 4.45
CA PHE A 196 1.73 -3.41 4.76
C PHE A 196 2.14 -4.89 4.78
N SER A 197 1.92 -5.54 5.92
CA SER A 197 2.28 -6.95 6.09
C SER A 197 1.32 -7.68 7.02
N PHE A 198 1.35 -9.00 6.98
CA PHE A 198 0.63 -9.86 7.92
C PHE A 198 1.61 -10.47 8.91
N GLU A 199 1.14 -10.73 10.12
CA GLU A 199 1.87 -11.56 11.07
C GLU A 199 1.98 -12.99 10.53
N GLU A 200 3.17 -13.59 10.69
CA GLU A 200 3.44 -15.00 10.37
C GLU A 200 2.77 -15.97 11.34
#